data_AF-A0A2D6E4B2-F1
#
_entry.id   AF-A0A2D6E4B2-F1
#
_cell.length_a   1.000
_cell.length_b   1.000
_cell.length_c   1.000
_cell.angle_alpha   90.00
_cell.angle_beta   90.00
_cell.angle_gamma   90.00
#
_symmetry.space_group_name_H-M   'P 1'
#
loop_
_entity.id
_entity.type
_entity.pdbx_description
1 polymer ?
#
loop_
_entity_poly.entity_id
_entity_poly.type
_entity_poly.pdbx_seq_one_letter_code
_entity_poly.pdbx_strand_id
1 'polypeptide(L)'
;MNILKKANEIINERSEEKERQYGPISEGFERAAMIMSGMTGKNITAEDMFAAMLALKFSRHSYNYKEDNFLDAAAYLGAWNNYVQGKMKNEDK
;
A
#
# COMPACT_ATOMS: atom_id res chain seq x y z
N MET A 1 -12.12 -13.73 12.69
CA MET A 1 -10.92 -13.26 11.96
C MET A 1 -10.52 -11.89 12.51
N ASN A 2 -9.25 -11.62 12.81
CA ASN A 2 -8.80 -10.27 13.22
C ASN A 2 -8.29 -9.46 12.01
N ILE A 3 -8.07 -8.15 12.17
CA ILE A 3 -7.64 -7.27 11.07
C ILE A 3 -6.29 -7.68 10.45
N LEU A 4 -5.38 -8.25 11.23
CA LEU A 4 -4.06 -8.67 10.74
C LEU A 4 -4.16 -9.86 9.80
N LYS A 5 -5.02 -10.85 10.14
CA LYS A 5 -5.28 -12.00 9.28
C LYS A 5 -5.99 -11.58 7.99
N LYS A 6 -6.99 -10.69 8.08
CA LYS A 6 -7.65 -10.12 6.90
C LYS A 6 -6.68 -9.34 6.01
N ALA A 7 -5.78 -8.54 6.59
CA ALA A 7 -4.75 -7.83 5.84
C ALA A 7 -3.81 -8.81 5.11
N ASN A 8 -3.43 -9.91 5.76
CA ASN A 8 -2.64 -10.97 5.11
C ASN A 8 -3.38 -11.59 3.92
N GLU A 9 -4.67 -11.87 4.05
CA GLU A 9 -5.49 -12.41 2.96
C GLU A 9 -5.52 -11.46 1.75
N ILE A 10 -5.72 -10.16 2.02
CA ILE A 10 -5.76 -9.13 0.97
C ILE A 10 -4.40 -9.02 0.26
N ILE A 11 -3.30 -8.95 1.01
CA ILE A 11 -1.98 -8.62 0.47
C ILE A 11 -1.22 -9.84 -0.08
N ASN A 12 -1.22 -10.95 0.68
CA ASN A 12 -0.37 -12.09 0.39
C ASN A 12 -1.13 -13.23 -0.28
N GLU A 13 -2.40 -13.43 0.11
CA GLU A 13 -3.24 -14.50 -0.47
C GLU A 13 -4.02 -14.00 -1.70
N ARG A 14 -3.92 -12.69 -2.00
CA ARG A 14 -4.49 -12.00 -3.16
C ARG A 14 -5.98 -12.27 -3.37
N SER A 15 -6.72 -12.41 -2.26
CA SER A 15 -8.16 -12.70 -2.28
C SER A 15 -8.95 -11.63 -3.03
N GLU A 16 -8.52 -10.37 -2.97
CA GLU A 16 -9.23 -9.24 -3.58
C GLU A 16 -8.61 -8.72 -4.91
N GLU A 17 -7.31 -8.93 -5.17
CA GLU A 17 -6.66 -8.43 -6.39
C GLU A 17 -7.22 -9.11 -7.65
N LYS A 18 -7.60 -10.40 -7.57
CA LYS A 18 -8.21 -11.14 -8.69
C LYS A 18 -9.59 -10.60 -9.08
N GLU A 19 -10.39 -10.13 -8.13
CA GLU A 19 -11.73 -9.61 -8.40
C GLU A 19 -11.70 -8.17 -8.90
N ARG A 20 -10.70 -7.37 -8.51
CA ARG A 20 -10.67 -5.93 -8.77
C ARG A 20 -9.93 -5.50 -10.04
N GLN A 21 -9.40 -6.44 -10.85
CA GLN A 21 -8.66 -6.16 -12.10
C GLN A 21 -7.44 -5.22 -11.95
N TYR A 22 -6.99 -4.94 -10.73
CA TYR A 22 -5.81 -4.13 -10.49
C TYR A 22 -4.53 -4.98 -10.65
N GLY A 23 -3.47 -4.37 -11.19
CA GLY A 23 -2.14 -4.96 -11.12
C GLY A 23 -1.60 -5.00 -9.68
N PRO A 24 -0.42 -5.59 -9.46
CA PRO A 24 0.18 -5.68 -8.12
C PRO A 24 0.29 -4.31 -7.46
N ILE A 25 -0.10 -4.20 -6.18
CA ILE A 25 -0.08 -2.93 -5.42
C ILE A 25 1.26 -2.17 -5.56
N SER A 26 2.39 -2.87 -5.43
CA SER A 26 3.72 -2.27 -5.53
C SER A 26 3.96 -1.58 -6.87
N GLU A 27 3.63 -2.25 -7.99
CA GLU A 27 3.74 -1.65 -9.32
C GLU A 27 2.76 -0.47 -9.49
N GLY A 28 1.57 -0.59 -8.91
CA GLY A 28 0.59 0.49 -8.89
C GLY A 28 1.14 1.75 -8.22
N PHE A 29 1.84 1.60 -7.09
CA PHE A 29 2.41 2.73 -6.36
C PHE A 29 3.65 3.32 -7.01
N GLU A 30 4.48 2.51 -7.68
CA GLU A 30 5.56 3.03 -8.53
C GLU A 30 5.02 3.88 -9.69
N ARG A 31 3.99 3.38 -10.38
CA ARG A 31 3.34 4.14 -11.47
C ARG A 31 2.70 5.42 -10.95
N ALA A 32 2.00 5.36 -9.82
CA ALA A 32 1.37 6.53 -9.21
C ALA A 32 2.42 7.58 -8.80
N ALA A 33 3.53 7.16 -8.20
CA ALA A 33 4.64 8.03 -7.84
C ALA A 33 5.26 8.72 -9.07
N MET A 34 5.44 7.98 -10.17
CA MET A 34 5.92 8.54 -11.43
C MET A 34 4.97 9.60 -12.01
N ILE A 35 3.67 9.30 -12.06
CA ILE A 35 2.65 10.24 -12.55
C ILE A 35 2.63 11.50 -11.68
N MET A 36 2.60 11.33 -10.35
CA MET A 36 2.56 12.45 -9.39
C MET A 36 3.82 13.32 -9.48
N SER A 37 4.98 12.69 -9.67
CA SER A 37 6.24 13.38 -9.91
C SER A 37 6.16 14.24 -11.17
N GLY A 38 5.67 13.66 -12.28
CA GLY A 38 5.48 14.38 -13.54
C GLY A 38 4.49 15.54 -13.44
N MET A 39 3.42 15.38 -12.66
CA MET A 39 2.40 16.42 -12.47
C MET A 39 2.89 17.60 -11.60
N THR A 40 3.77 17.35 -10.63
CA THR A 40 4.13 18.34 -9.61
C THR A 40 5.56 18.86 -9.70
N GLY A 41 6.41 18.21 -10.49
CA GLY A 41 7.85 18.47 -10.52
C GLY A 41 8.60 18.06 -9.25
N LYS A 42 7.93 17.38 -8.30
CA LYS A 42 8.55 16.87 -7.08
C LYS A 42 9.09 15.46 -7.33
N ASN A 43 10.14 15.08 -6.60
CA ASN A 43 10.60 13.69 -6.59
C ASN A 43 9.73 12.89 -5.61
N ILE A 44 8.79 12.10 -6.13
CA ILE A 44 7.90 11.23 -5.34
C ILE A 44 8.27 9.78 -5.61
N THR A 45 8.43 9.01 -4.54
CA THR A 45 8.75 7.57 -4.57
C THR A 45 7.51 6.72 -4.28
N ALA A 46 7.61 5.41 -4.51
CA ALA A 46 6.55 4.48 -4.13
C ALA A 46 6.35 4.44 -2.61
N GLU A 47 7.43 4.56 -1.84
CA GLU A 47 7.42 4.70 -0.38
C GLU A 47 6.61 5.92 0.08
N ASP A 48 6.74 7.06 -0.60
CA ASP A 48 5.92 8.25 -0.32
C ASP A 48 4.43 7.97 -0.56
N MET A 49 4.10 7.17 -1.58
CA MET A 49 2.72 6.77 -1.86
C MET A 49 2.16 5.86 -0.76
N PHE A 50 2.94 4.89 -0.26
CA PHE A 50 2.54 4.09 0.91
C PHE A 50 2.29 4.98 2.13
N ALA A 51 3.20 5.90 2.43
CA ALA A 51 3.06 6.83 3.55
C ALA A 51 1.83 7.73 3.41
N ALA A 52 1.57 8.27 2.21
CA ALA A 52 0.40 9.09 1.94
C ALA A 52 -0.91 8.34 2.14
N MET A 53 -0.98 7.07 1.73
CA MET A 53 -2.16 6.24 1.93
C MET A 53 -2.40 5.91 3.41
N LEU A 54 -1.33 5.64 4.18
CA LEU A 54 -1.43 5.49 5.64
C LEU A 54 -1.94 6.77 6.32
N ALA A 55 -1.37 7.91 5.96
CA ALA A 55 -1.82 9.21 6.46
C ALA A 55 -3.30 9.47 6.16
N LEU A 56 -3.77 9.10 4.97
CA LEU A 56 -5.18 9.20 4.60
C LEU A 56 -6.09 8.34 5.48
N LYS A 57 -5.69 7.10 5.82
CA LYS A 57 -6.48 6.23 6.69
C LYS A 57 -6.55 6.76 8.12
N PHE A 58 -5.44 7.26 8.67
CA PHE A 58 -5.46 7.89 9.99
C PHE A 58 -6.22 9.21 10.02
N SER A 59 -6.12 10.01 8.95
CA SER A 59 -6.95 11.22 8.80
C SER A 59 -8.44 10.87 8.86
N ARG A 60 -8.89 9.87 8.10
CA ARG A 60 -10.28 9.39 8.15
C ARG A 60 -10.69 8.87 9.53
N HIS A 61 -9.78 8.17 10.21
CA HIS A 61 -10.03 7.63 11.54
C HIS A 61 -10.18 8.73 12.61
N SER A 62 -9.49 9.86 12.44
CA SER A 62 -9.53 10.98 13.40
C SER A 62 -10.94 11.58 13.57
N TYR A 63 -11.79 11.49 12.53
CA TYR A 63 -13.18 11.95 12.61
C TYR A 63 -14.09 10.94 13.30
N ASN A 64 -13.93 9.66 12.97
CA ASN A 64 -14.75 8.57 13.51
C ASN A 64 -13.98 7.25 13.47
N TYR A 65 -14.13 6.46 14.53
CA TYR A 65 -13.65 5.08 14.54
C TYR A 65 -14.33 4.27 13.43
N LYS A 66 -13.53 3.65 12.57
CA LYS A 66 -13.93 2.60 11.63
C LYS A 66 -12.85 1.54 11.60
N GLU A 67 -13.22 0.27 11.84
CA GLU A 67 -12.29 -0.88 11.81
C GLU A 67 -11.54 -0.96 10.47
N ASP A 68 -12.25 -0.66 9.38
CA ASP A 68 -11.72 -0.64 8.01
C ASP A 68 -10.49 0.27 7.84
N ASN A 69 -10.46 1.43 8.53
CA ASN A 69 -9.30 2.32 8.45
C ASN A 69 -8.03 1.66 9.04
N PHE A 70 -8.18 0.86 10.10
CA PHE A 70 -7.05 0.13 10.68
C PHE A 70 -6.70 -1.13 9.87
N LEU A 71 -7.68 -1.80 9.30
CA LEU A 71 -7.45 -2.89 8.35
C LEU A 71 -6.64 -2.42 7.15
N ASP A 72 -7.07 -1.33 6.51
CA ASP A 72 -6.38 -0.73 5.38
C ASP A 72 -4.96 -0.29 5.74
N ALA A 73 -4.78 0.32 6.91
CA ALA A 73 -3.45 0.71 7.38
C ALA A 73 -2.54 -0.51 7.57
N ALA A 74 -3.06 -1.59 8.17
CA ALA A 74 -2.32 -2.84 8.30
C ALA A 74 -2.00 -3.47 6.93
N ALA A 75 -2.93 -3.42 5.97
CA ALA A 75 -2.73 -3.90 4.62
C ALA A 75 -1.64 -3.11 3.88
N TYR A 76 -1.67 -1.77 3.94
CA TYR A 76 -0.62 -0.94 3.33
C TYR A 76 0.75 -1.16 3.97
N LEU A 77 0.83 -1.35 5.29
CA LEU A 77 2.10 -1.71 5.95
C LEU A 77 2.62 -3.07 5.47
N GLY A 78 1.75 -4.07 5.34
CA GLY A 78 2.11 -5.39 4.82
C GLY A 78 2.62 -5.31 3.37
N ALA A 79 1.91 -4.57 2.52
CA ALA A 79 2.29 -4.36 1.13
C ALA A 79 3.63 -3.62 1.01
N TRP A 80 3.84 -2.58 1.83
CA TRP A 80 5.08 -1.83 1.86
C TRP A 80 6.25 -2.70 2.30
N ASN A 81 6.07 -3.54 3.33
CA ASN A 81 7.11 -4.49 3.74
C ASN A 81 7.48 -5.45 2.59
N ASN A 82 6.49 -6.01 1.88
CA ASN A 82 6.75 -6.85 0.71
C ASN A 82 7.53 -6.12 -0.39
N TYR A 83 7.21 -4.85 -0.62
CA TYR A 83 7.92 -4.01 -1.58
C TYR A 83 9.40 -3.82 -1.23
N VAL A 84 9.69 -3.45 0.02
CA VAL A 84 11.06 -3.25 0.52
C VAL A 84 11.86 -4.56 0.46
N GLN A 85 11.27 -5.67 0.91
CA GLN A 85 11.91 -6.99 0.84
C GLN A 85 12.15 -7.44 -0.61
N GLY A 86 11.27 -7.07 -1.53
CA GLY A 86 11.43 -7.30 -2.97
C GLY A 86 12.62 -6.54 -3.55
N LYS A 87 12.82 -5.27 -3.16
CA LYS A 87 13.99 -4.47 -3.56
C LYS A 87 15.30 -5.08 -3.06
N MET A 88 15.39 -5.38 -1.77
CA MET A 88 16.60 -5.97 -1.16
C MET A 88 17.05 -7.25 -1.88
N LYS A 89 16.10 -8.15 -2.19
CA LYS A 89 16.39 -9.40 -2.92
C LYS A 89 16.89 -9.21 -4.35
N ASN A 90 16.64 -8.05 -4.97
CA ASN A 90 17.09 -7.74 -6.31
C ASN A 90 18.44 -7.01 -6.32
N GLU A 91 18.80 -6.33 -5.23
CA GLU A 91 20.11 -5.69 -5.05
C GLU A 91 21.22 -6.71 -4.72
N ASP A 92 20.86 -7.85 -4.11
CA ASP A 92 21.76 -8.97 -3.80
C ASP A 92 22.03 -9.91 -5.01
N LYS A 93 21.51 -9.60 -6.20
CA LYS A 93 21.67 -10.39 -7.45
C LYS A 93 22.61 -9.69 -8.43
#